data_AF-A0AA47AD66-F1
#
_entry.id   AF-A0AA47AD66-F1
#
_cell.length_a   1.000
_cell.length_b   1.000
_cell.length_c   1.000
_cell.angle_alpha   90.00
_cell.angle_beta   90.00
_cell.angle_gamma   90.00
#
_symmetry.space_group_name_H-M   'P 1'
#
loop_
_entity.id
_entity.type
_entity.pdbx_description
1 polymer ?
#
loop_
_entity_poly.entity_id
_entity_poly.type
_entity_poly.pdbx_seq_one_letter_code
_entity_poly.pdbx_strand_id
1 'polypeptide(L)'
;MWPDHWPRTPREIATATADALAAARSESAEPFDEAVAVLVDLPYEQVTAVHAGMVRELLEELHPDGLAGEDVQAVLERSVRSGLRWLPSLEPDAVVAVLTGALGVSDPDAERPRIRPEQYLAAGLLVVADLVAARRVAPEAYLRRAVSEIERAETQEMP
;
A
#
# COMPACT_ATOMS: atom_id res chain seq x y z
N MET A 1 4.18 -7.60 -17.34
CA MET A 1 4.81 -6.46 -18.04
C MET A 1 3.86 -5.28 -17.95
N TRP A 2 4.35 -4.13 -17.48
CA TRP A 2 3.55 -2.90 -17.37
C TRP A 2 3.38 -2.23 -18.74
N PRO A 3 2.36 -1.38 -18.93
CA PRO A 3 2.17 -0.68 -20.20
C PRO A 3 3.38 0.18 -20.58
N ASP A 4 3.85 0.07 -21.83
CA ASP A 4 5.04 0.78 -22.31
C ASP A 4 4.85 2.31 -22.40
N HIS A 5 3.60 2.77 -22.49
CA HIS A 5 3.25 4.19 -22.56
C HIS A 5 3.36 4.91 -21.23
N TRP A 6 3.42 4.18 -20.11
CA TRP A 6 3.57 4.82 -18.80
C TRP A 6 4.93 5.53 -18.69
N PRO A 7 4.99 6.71 -18.04
CA PRO A 7 6.25 7.34 -17.70
C PRO A 7 7.13 6.41 -16.86
N ARG A 8 8.44 6.73 -16.77
CA ARG A 8 9.41 5.88 -16.09
C ARG A 8 9.05 5.66 -14.61
N THR A 9 8.79 6.73 -13.87
CA THR A 9 8.50 6.69 -12.44
C THR A 9 7.27 5.84 -12.11
N PRO A 10 6.08 6.04 -12.71
CA PRO A 10 4.93 5.15 -12.54
C PRO A 10 5.23 3.66 -12.80
N ARG A 11 6.06 3.33 -13.81
CA ARG A 11 6.48 1.94 -14.07
C ARG A 11 7.41 1.37 -12.99
N GLU A 12 8.33 2.18 -12.47
CA GLU A 12 9.22 1.80 -11.38
C GLU A 12 8.41 1.55 -10.09
N ILE A 13 7.45 2.43 -9.77
CA ILE A 13 6.51 2.26 -8.64
C ILE A 13 5.73 0.94 -8.79
N ALA A 14 5.17 0.68 -9.98
CA ALA A 14 4.41 -0.54 -10.25
C ALA A 14 5.28 -1.80 -10.13
N THR A 15 6.53 -1.75 -10.59
CA THR A 15 7.45 -2.90 -10.52
C THR A 15 7.81 -3.21 -9.07
N ALA A 16 8.32 -2.22 -8.34
CA ALA A 16 8.74 -2.42 -6.95
C ALA A 16 7.56 -2.77 -6.02
N THR A 17 6.37 -2.20 -6.26
CA THR A 17 5.16 -2.59 -5.52
C THR A 17 4.77 -4.04 -5.79
N ALA A 18 4.83 -4.52 -7.04
CA ALA A 18 4.53 -5.91 -7.35
C ALA A 18 5.55 -6.88 -6.78
N ASP A 19 6.84 -6.52 -6.80
CA ASP A 19 7.91 -7.31 -6.20
C ASP A 19 7.73 -7.43 -4.68
N ALA A 20 7.43 -6.32 -4.01
CA ALA A 20 7.13 -6.33 -2.58
C ALA A 20 5.89 -7.18 -2.25
N LEU A 21 4.81 -7.08 -3.02
CA LEU A 21 3.61 -7.91 -2.81
C LEU A 21 3.88 -9.39 -3.07
N ALA A 22 4.76 -9.72 -4.02
CA ALA A 22 5.20 -11.08 -4.26
C ALA A 22 6.03 -11.63 -3.08
N ALA A 23 6.97 -10.83 -2.57
CA ALA A 23 7.79 -11.17 -1.40
C ALA A 23 6.95 -11.31 -0.12
N ALA A 24 5.96 -10.43 0.09
CA ALA A 24 5.04 -10.51 1.22
C ALA A 24 4.20 -11.80 1.19
N ARG A 25 3.73 -12.19 0.00
CA ARG A 25 2.99 -13.45 -0.19
C ARG A 25 3.83 -14.69 0.08
N SER A 26 5.14 -14.64 -0.20
CA SER A 26 6.08 -15.73 0.11
C SER A 26 6.78 -15.56 1.46
N GLU A 27 6.35 -14.60 2.29
CA GLU A 27 6.93 -14.30 3.61
C GLU A 27 8.46 -14.13 3.57
N SER A 28 8.97 -13.51 2.50
CA SER A 28 10.40 -13.40 2.21
C SER A 28 10.94 -12.02 2.59
N ALA A 29 11.51 -11.91 3.80
CA ALA A 29 11.98 -10.66 4.39
C ALA A 29 12.98 -9.88 3.52
N GLU A 30 14.05 -10.53 3.07
CA GLU A 30 15.11 -9.85 2.30
C GLU A 30 14.61 -9.29 0.95
N PRO A 31 13.92 -10.06 0.08
CA PRO A 31 13.31 -9.50 -1.13
C PRO A 31 12.28 -8.40 -0.86
N PHE A 32 11.56 -8.48 0.26
CA PHE A 32 10.60 -7.45 0.66
C PHE A 32 11.30 -6.15 1.04
N ASP A 33 12.35 -6.22 1.86
CA ASP A 33 13.15 -5.07 2.28
C ASP A 33 13.85 -4.40 1.08
N GLU A 34 14.35 -5.17 0.12
CA GLU A 34 14.92 -4.67 -1.13
C GLU A 34 13.89 -3.88 -1.95
N ALA A 35 12.68 -4.43 -2.12
CA ALA A 35 11.61 -3.75 -2.85
C ALA A 35 11.12 -2.49 -2.13
N VAL A 36 11.03 -2.51 -0.80
CA VAL A 36 10.71 -1.32 0.01
C VAL A 36 11.80 -0.26 -0.15
N ALA A 37 13.08 -0.63 -0.13
CA ALA A 37 14.17 0.32 -0.33
C ALA A 37 14.09 1.02 -1.70
N VAL A 38 13.74 0.29 -2.77
CA VAL A 38 13.49 0.91 -4.08
C VAL A 38 12.33 1.90 -4.01
N LEU A 39 11.23 1.57 -3.34
CA LEU A 39 10.07 2.46 -3.21
C LEU A 39 10.39 3.73 -2.42
N VAL A 40 11.30 3.67 -1.45
CA VAL A 40 11.73 4.81 -0.63
C VAL A 40 12.51 5.84 -1.47
N ASP A 41 13.24 5.40 -2.48
CA ASP A 41 13.99 6.27 -3.40
C ASP A 41 13.11 6.91 -4.49
N LEU A 42 11.85 6.52 -4.61
CA LEU A 42 10.88 7.08 -5.56
C LEU A 42 10.07 8.24 -4.93
N PRO A 43 9.38 9.07 -5.72
CA PRO A 43 8.56 10.17 -5.20
C PRO A 43 7.51 9.67 -4.20
N TYR A 44 7.74 9.97 -2.93
CA TYR A 44 6.95 9.42 -1.80
C TYR A 44 5.44 9.67 -1.94
N GLU A 45 5.04 10.86 -2.40
CA GLU A 45 3.64 11.22 -2.61
C GLU A 45 2.97 10.32 -3.66
N GLN A 46 3.67 9.99 -4.76
CA GLN A 46 3.12 9.09 -5.78
C GLN A 46 3.03 7.65 -5.29
N VAL A 47 4.06 7.16 -4.59
CA VAL A 47 4.08 5.80 -4.02
C VAL A 47 2.92 5.63 -3.03
N THR A 48 2.79 6.56 -2.08
CA THR A 48 1.73 6.53 -1.07
C THR A 48 0.34 6.71 -1.66
N ALA A 49 0.18 7.54 -2.70
CA ALA A 49 -1.08 7.67 -3.43
C ALA A 49 -1.49 6.35 -4.11
N VAL A 50 -0.54 5.64 -4.74
CA VAL A 50 -0.80 4.32 -5.34
C VAL A 50 -1.24 3.32 -4.28
N HIS A 51 -0.51 3.19 -3.17
CA HIS A 51 -0.85 2.24 -2.11
C HIS A 51 -2.19 2.58 -1.44
N ALA A 52 -2.44 3.86 -1.14
CA ALA A 52 -3.71 4.31 -0.56
C ALA A 52 -4.89 4.07 -1.51
N GLY A 53 -4.69 4.28 -2.83
CA GLY A 53 -5.68 3.97 -3.86
C GLY A 53 -6.04 2.47 -3.88
N MET A 54 -5.03 1.59 -3.83
CA MET A 54 -5.26 0.14 -3.75
C MET A 54 -6.00 -0.25 -2.47
N VAL A 55 -5.59 0.27 -1.31
CA VAL A 55 -6.24 -0.03 -0.02
C VAL A 55 -7.71 0.38 -0.04
N ARG A 56 -8.01 1.61 -0.47
CA ARG A 56 -9.39 2.10 -0.56
C ARG A 56 -10.24 1.25 -1.47
N GLU A 57 -9.78 0.99 -2.68
CA GLU A 57 -10.54 0.21 -3.67
C GLU A 57 -10.80 -1.23 -3.17
N LEU A 58 -9.81 -1.86 -2.54
CA LEU A 58 -9.99 -3.20 -1.96
C LEU A 58 -10.95 -3.21 -0.77
N LEU A 59 -10.90 -2.19 0.11
CA LEU A 59 -11.84 -2.06 1.22
C LEU A 59 -13.27 -1.83 0.72
N GLU A 60 -13.47 -0.94 -0.25
CA GLU A 60 -14.77 -0.67 -0.88
C GLU A 60 -15.36 -1.94 -1.51
N GLU A 61 -14.54 -2.73 -2.21
CA GLU A 61 -15.00 -3.99 -2.83
C GLU A 61 -15.27 -5.12 -1.82
N LEU A 62 -14.60 -5.14 -0.67
CA LEU A 62 -14.84 -6.11 0.41
C LEU A 62 -16.06 -5.74 1.26
N HIS A 63 -16.40 -4.46 1.33
CA HIS A 63 -17.46 -3.92 2.19
C HIS A 63 -18.44 -3.04 1.38
N PRO A 64 -19.16 -3.62 0.39
CA PRO A 64 -20.03 -2.86 -0.51
C PRO A 64 -21.23 -2.19 0.19
N ASP A 65 -21.63 -2.71 1.35
CA ASP A 65 -22.74 -2.17 2.15
C ASP A 65 -22.27 -1.11 3.18
N GLY A 66 -20.97 -0.80 3.19
CA GLY A 66 -20.34 0.14 4.11
C GLY A 66 -19.25 -0.51 4.96
N LEU A 67 -18.23 0.28 5.28
CA LEU A 67 -17.08 -0.12 6.08
C LEU A 67 -17.29 0.30 7.54
N ALA A 68 -17.31 -0.67 8.46
CA ALA A 68 -17.44 -0.42 9.89
C ALA A 68 -16.08 -0.38 10.60
N GLY A 69 -16.04 0.09 11.85
CA GLY A 69 -14.80 0.18 12.62
C GLY A 69 -14.19 -1.19 12.91
N GLU A 70 -15.03 -2.19 13.16
CA GLU A 70 -14.64 -3.59 13.37
C GLU A 70 -13.98 -4.21 12.13
N ASP A 71 -14.39 -3.80 10.92
CA ASP A 71 -13.80 -4.27 9.67
C ASP A 71 -12.35 -3.78 9.54
N VAL A 72 -12.13 -2.49 9.83
CA VAL A 72 -10.80 -1.86 9.84
C VAL A 72 -9.93 -2.50 10.92
N GLN A 73 -10.49 -2.73 12.11
CA GLN A 73 -9.79 -3.41 13.19
C GLN A 73 -9.38 -4.84 12.79
N ALA A 74 -10.24 -5.58 12.10
CA ALA A 74 -9.93 -6.93 11.63
C ALA A 74 -8.76 -6.93 10.61
N VAL A 75 -8.71 -5.94 9.71
CA VAL A 75 -7.59 -5.76 8.76
C VAL A 75 -6.30 -5.42 9.50
N LEU A 76 -6.35 -4.49 10.46
CA LEU A 76 -5.21 -4.13 11.31
C LEU A 76 -4.65 -5.36 12.02
N GLU A 77 -5.50 -6.10 12.73
CA GLU A 77 -5.09 -7.28 13.50
C GLU A 77 -4.49 -8.36 12.60
N ARG A 78 -5.11 -8.63 11.44
CA ARG A 78 -4.65 -9.65 10.51
C ARG A 78 -3.31 -9.27 9.88
N SER A 79 -3.16 -8.02 9.44
CA SER A 79 -1.93 -7.49 8.84
C SER A 79 -0.76 -7.48 9.82
N VAL A 80 -0.98 -7.03 11.06
CA VAL A 80 0.06 -7.04 12.11
C VAL A 80 0.43 -8.47 12.48
N ARG A 81 -0.57 -9.35 12.68
CA ARG A 81 -0.34 -10.75 13.08
C ARG A 81 0.36 -11.56 12.00
N SER A 82 0.05 -11.34 10.72
CA SER A 82 0.71 -12.04 9.62
C SER A 82 2.12 -11.48 9.38
N GLY A 83 2.26 -10.15 9.33
CA GLY A 83 3.54 -9.48 9.11
C GLY A 83 4.59 -9.80 10.18
N LEU A 84 4.24 -9.70 11.46
CA LEU A 84 5.18 -9.96 12.56
C LEU A 84 5.74 -11.39 12.62
N ARG A 85 5.14 -12.34 11.89
CA ARG A 85 5.66 -13.73 11.83
C ARG A 85 6.97 -13.83 11.06
N TRP A 86 7.18 -12.98 10.07
CA TRP A 86 8.32 -13.05 9.15
C TRP A 86 9.06 -11.71 8.98
N LEU A 87 8.44 -10.60 9.38
CA LEU A 87 9.02 -9.26 9.42
C LEU A 87 8.93 -8.68 10.84
N PRO A 88 9.86 -9.03 11.76
CA PRO A 88 9.81 -8.59 13.16
C PRO A 88 9.98 -7.08 13.37
N SER A 89 10.43 -6.36 12.34
CA SER A 89 10.61 -4.91 12.33
C SER A 89 9.32 -4.12 12.04
N LEU A 90 8.20 -4.79 11.77
CA LEU A 90 6.91 -4.15 11.51
C LEU A 90 6.42 -3.41 12.76
N GLU A 91 6.14 -2.11 12.61
CA GLU A 91 5.55 -1.28 13.65
C GLU A 91 4.02 -1.27 13.53
N PRO A 92 3.25 -1.70 14.54
CA PRO A 92 1.78 -1.65 14.51
C PRO A 92 1.22 -0.24 14.27
N ASP A 93 1.87 0.79 14.82
CA ASP A 93 1.47 2.19 14.64
C ASP A 93 1.56 2.63 13.17
N ALA A 94 2.49 2.06 12.39
CA ALA A 94 2.58 2.32 10.96
C ALA A 94 1.37 1.74 10.20
N VAL A 95 0.87 0.56 10.62
CA VAL A 95 -0.35 -0.04 10.04
C VAL A 95 -1.58 0.81 10.35
N VAL A 96 -1.68 1.34 11.57
CA VAL A 96 -2.74 2.29 11.95
C VAL A 96 -2.68 3.55 11.09
N ALA A 97 -1.48 4.12 10.88
CA ALA A 97 -1.31 5.32 10.07
C ALA A 97 -1.67 5.09 8.58
N VAL A 98 -1.36 3.91 8.04
CA VAL A 98 -1.78 3.53 6.68
C VAL A 98 -3.30 3.45 6.58
N LEU A 99 -3.96 2.72 7.47
CA LEU A 99 -5.41 2.54 7.42
C LEU A 99 -6.16 3.85 7.62
N THR A 100 -5.76 4.65 8.60
CA THR A 100 -6.38 5.95 8.87
C THR A 100 -6.10 6.97 7.76
N GLY A 101 -4.90 6.95 7.17
CA GLY A 101 -4.53 7.79 6.04
C GLY A 101 -5.30 7.44 4.77
N ALA A 102 -5.42 6.14 4.44
CA ALA A 102 -6.20 5.68 3.29
C ALA A 102 -7.69 6.02 3.43
N LEU A 103 -8.22 6.03 4.65
CA LEU A 103 -9.62 6.37 4.93
C LEU A 103 -9.88 7.88 5.11
N GLY A 104 -8.82 8.71 5.14
CA GLY A 104 -8.96 10.15 5.36
C GLY A 104 -9.46 10.53 6.76
N VAL A 105 -9.27 9.67 7.77
CA VAL A 105 -9.73 9.85 9.16
C VAL A 105 -8.63 10.29 10.12
N SER A 106 -7.45 10.65 9.60
CA SER A 106 -6.34 11.11 10.43
C SER A 106 -6.64 12.49 11.03
N ASP A 107 -6.66 12.58 12.35
CA ASP A 107 -6.76 13.85 13.08
C ASP A 107 -5.55 14.75 12.74
N PRO A 108 -5.76 16.00 12.29
CA PRO A 108 -4.66 16.95 12.04
C PRO A 108 -4.01 17.46 13.33
N ASP A 109 -4.73 17.43 14.46
CA ASP A 109 -4.29 17.98 15.74
C ASP A 109 -3.72 16.91 16.69
N ALA A 110 -3.87 15.62 16.37
CA ALA A 110 -3.30 14.54 17.15
C ALA A 110 -1.76 14.48 17.02
N GLU A 111 -1.09 14.16 18.13
CA GLU A 111 0.35 13.88 18.12
C GLU A 111 0.61 12.61 17.30
N ARG A 112 1.10 12.79 16.08
CA ARG A 112 1.38 11.67 15.18
C ARG A 112 2.67 10.98 15.59
N PRO A 113 2.68 9.64 15.72
CA PRO A 113 3.93 8.90 15.85
C PRO A 113 4.86 9.26 14.70
N ARG A 114 6.16 9.43 15.00
CA ARG A 114 7.18 9.66 13.97
C ARG A 114 7.46 8.35 13.24
N ILE A 115 6.62 8.02 12.27
CA ILE A 115 6.77 6.83 11.43
C ILE A 115 7.77 7.16 10.33
N ARG A 116 8.81 6.34 10.19
CA ARG A 116 9.78 6.51 9.11
C ARG A 116 9.15 6.10 7.77
N PRO A 117 9.53 6.72 6.63
CA PRO A 117 8.98 6.37 5.32
C PRO A 117 9.02 4.87 5.01
N GLU A 118 10.13 4.20 5.35
CA GLU A 118 10.30 2.76 5.11
C GLU A 118 9.26 1.94 5.89
N GLN A 119 8.97 2.32 7.15
CA GLN A 119 7.99 1.66 8.01
C GLN A 119 6.56 1.88 7.50
N TYR A 120 6.25 3.09 7.03
CA TYR A 120 4.94 3.40 6.44
C TYR A 120 4.69 2.59 5.17
N LEU A 121 5.68 2.54 4.27
CA LEU A 121 5.56 1.82 3.01
C LEU A 121 5.49 0.30 3.23
N ALA A 122 6.31 -0.26 4.12
CA ALA A 122 6.24 -1.66 4.51
C ALA A 122 4.85 -2.02 5.07
N ALA A 123 4.32 -1.21 6.00
CA ALA A 123 2.98 -1.40 6.54
C ALA A 123 1.89 -1.33 5.44
N GLY A 124 2.02 -0.38 4.51
CA GLY A 124 1.11 -0.21 3.37
C GLY A 124 1.02 -1.45 2.50
N LEU A 125 2.18 -2.01 2.16
CA LEU A 125 2.28 -3.22 1.35
C LEU A 125 1.71 -4.46 2.05
N LEU A 126 1.89 -4.58 3.37
CA LEU A 126 1.29 -5.68 4.14
C LEU A 126 -0.23 -5.56 4.21
N VAL A 127 -0.78 -4.35 4.37
CA VAL A 127 -2.23 -4.12 4.31
C VAL A 127 -2.77 -4.49 2.93
N VAL A 128 -2.11 -4.07 1.84
CA VAL A 128 -2.52 -4.45 0.48
C VAL A 128 -2.44 -5.96 0.29
N ALA A 129 -1.36 -6.63 0.70
CA ALA A 129 -1.22 -8.07 0.58
C ALA A 129 -2.33 -8.81 1.35
N ASP A 130 -2.67 -8.34 2.54
CA ASP A 130 -3.75 -8.87 3.36
C ASP A 130 -5.12 -8.75 2.68
N LEU A 131 -5.45 -7.56 2.18
CA LEU A 131 -6.73 -7.28 1.52
C LEU A 131 -6.88 -8.06 0.20
N VAL A 132 -5.81 -8.15 -0.59
CA VAL A 132 -5.76 -8.97 -1.81
C VAL A 132 -5.98 -10.45 -1.49
N ALA A 133 -5.35 -10.95 -0.43
CA ALA A 133 -5.53 -12.33 0.02
C ALA A 133 -6.97 -12.59 0.51
N ALA A 134 -7.56 -11.65 1.27
CA ALA A 134 -8.94 -11.73 1.73
C ALA A 134 -9.94 -11.74 0.55
N ARG A 135 -9.69 -10.91 -0.46
CA ARG A 135 -10.52 -10.83 -1.68
C ARG A 135 -10.28 -11.99 -2.64
N ARG A 136 -9.16 -12.71 -2.51
CA ARG A 136 -8.72 -13.83 -3.37
C ARG A 136 -8.55 -13.42 -4.83
N VAL A 137 -7.89 -12.29 -5.03
CA VAL A 137 -7.67 -11.67 -6.35
C VAL A 137 -6.17 -11.51 -6.62
N ALA A 138 -5.83 -11.17 -7.85
CA ALA A 138 -4.47 -10.84 -8.25
C ALA A 138 -4.25 -9.32 -8.06
N PRO A 139 -3.14 -8.88 -7.43
CA PRO A 139 -2.91 -7.46 -7.11
C PRO A 139 -2.72 -6.58 -8.36
N GLU A 140 -2.31 -7.15 -9.49
CA GLU A 140 -1.90 -6.43 -10.69
C GLU A 140 -3.02 -5.61 -11.33
N ALA A 141 -4.29 -5.99 -11.13
CA ALA A 141 -5.44 -5.23 -11.60
C ALA A 141 -5.59 -3.90 -10.84
N TYR A 142 -5.54 -3.96 -9.51
CA TYR A 142 -5.62 -2.80 -8.62
C TYR A 142 -4.41 -1.88 -8.79
N LEU A 143 -3.22 -2.47 -8.87
CA LEU A 143 -1.99 -1.70 -9.10
C LEU A 143 -2.03 -0.97 -10.45
N ARG A 144 -2.56 -1.62 -11.50
CA ARG A 144 -2.71 -0.97 -12.79
C ARG A 144 -3.68 0.22 -12.74
N ARG A 145 -4.81 0.07 -12.08
CA ARG A 145 -5.78 1.17 -11.88
C ARG A 145 -5.15 2.32 -11.10
N ALA A 146 -4.55 2.03 -9.95
CA ALA A 146 -3.95 3.03 -9.07
C ALA A 146 -2.82 3.82 -9.75
N VAL A 147 -1.96 3.15 -10.53
CA VAL A 147 -0.86 3.81 -11.25
C VAL A 147 -1.37 4.63 -12.44
N SER A 148 -2.42 4.18 -13.14
CA SER A 148 -3.04 4.97 -14.22
C SER A 148 -3.63 6.29 -13.72
N GLU A 149 -4.11 6.36 -12.47
CA GLU A 149 -4.58 7.63 -11.89
C GLU A 149 -3.44 8.65 -11.70
N ILE A 150 -2.23 8.17 -11.38
CA ILE A 150 -1.03 9.02 -11.29
C ILE A 150 -0.62 9.54 -12.67
N GLU A 151 -0.59 8.66 -13.68
CA GLU A 151 -0.27 9.06 -15.06
C GLU A 151 -1.26 10.10 -15.60
N ARG A 152 -2.55 9.94 -15.28
CA ARG A 152 -3.59 10.90 -15.66
C ARG A 152 -3.38 12.24 -14.98
N ALA A 153 -3.02 12.25 -13.70
CA ALA A 153 -2.74 13.48 -12.95
C ALA A 153 -1.52 14.22 -13.52
N GLU A 154 -0.41 13.51 -13.79
CA GLU A 154 0.79 14.11 -14.40
C GLU A 154 0.52 14.70 -15.78
N THR A 155 -0.33 14.05 -16.59
CA THR A 155 -0.69 14.53 -17.93
C THR A 155 -1.59 15.78 -17.89
N GLN A 156 -2.35 15.99 -16.82
CA GLN A 156 -3.23 17.15 -16.67
C GLN A 156 -2.52 18.41 -16.16
N GLU A 157 -1.37 18.28 -15.50
CA GLU A 157 -0.59 19.39 -14.94
C GLU A 157 0.41 20.02 -15.94
N MET A 158 0.51 19.49 -17.16
CA MET A 158 1.31 20.06 -18.24
C MET A 158 0.44 20.88 -19.23
N PRO A 159 0.40 22.23 -19.14
CA PRO A 159 -0.26 23.10 -20.12
C PRO A 159 0.52 23.26 -21.44
#